data_AF-A0A1S1LZ57-F1
#
_entry.id   AF-A0A1S1LZ57-F1
#
_cell.length_a   1.000
_cell.length_b   1.000
_cell.length_c   1.000
_cell.angle_alpha   90.00
_cell.angle_beta   90.00
_cell.angle_gamma   90.00
#
_symmetry.space_group_name_H-M   'P 1'
#
loop_
_entity.id
_entity.type
_entity.pdbx_description
1 polymer ?
#
loop_
_entity_poly.entity_id
_entity_poly.type
_entity_poly.pdbx_seq_one_letter_code
_entity_poly.pdbx_strand_id
1 'polypeptide(L)'
;MTQPSWAEGQAAQIAAEVRRLRGKRSAQWLSDRTMELGHTVTRSVITDLENGRRKYVTIAELIVLAAALDTYPIALLYPPPYGELVRILPNVAAGRPEQLSAGLPKHDAVEWFSGNEPTAEMVHRVVVGGDKNGLKENVQAFRAAGEIPSLERQLAESSAHYADRFTQYGADDPVAGALFEQIEFLRGHLSDLREMAGMEGDGG
;
A
#
# COMPACT_ATOMS: atom_id res chain seq x y z
N MET A 1 7.05 0.31 36.00
CA MET A 1 7.25 -0.33 34.68
C MET A 1 7.50 0.79 33.68
N THR A 2 8.63 0.77 32.98
CA THR A 2 8.93 1.75 31.93
C THR A 2 7.97 1.54 30.76
N GLN A 3 7.38 2.60 30.23
CA GLN A 3 6.53 2.52 29.04
C GLN A 3 7.35 1.93 27.88
N PRO A 4 6.81 0.97 27.10
CA PRO A 4 7.51 0.43 25.95
C PRO A 4 7.86 1.56 24.98
N SER A 5 9.03 1.48 24.35
CA SER A 5 9.39 2.47 23.34
C SER A 5 8.40 2.41 22.17
N TRP A 6 8.31 3.47 21.36
CA TRP A 6 7.43 3.48 20.19
C TRP A 6 7.66 2.27 19.27
N ALA A 7 8.93 1.91 19.04
CA ALA A 7 9.29 0.75 18.23
C ALA A 7 8.85 -0.58 18.86
N GLU A 8 8.99 -0.71 20.18
CA GLU A 8 8.52 -1.90 20.90
C GLU A 8 7.00 -2.01 20.87
N GLY A 9 6.30 -0.88 20.89
CA GLY A 9 4.84 -0.80 20.73
C GLY A 9 4.37 -1.30 19.37
N GLN A 10 5.05 -0.94 18.28
CA GLN A 10 4.76 -1.47 16.93
C GLN A 10 4.96 -3.00 16.87
N ALA A 11 6.07 -3.51 17.43
CA ALA A 11 6.33 -4.95 17.47
C ALA A 11 5.28 -5.70 18.30
N ALA A 12 4.85 -5.15 19.43
CA ALA A 12 3.80 -5.72 20.26
C ALA A 12 2.44 -5.77 19.53
N GLN A 13 2.12 -4.73 18.76
CA GLN A 13 0.90 -4.68 17.95
C GLN A 13 0.90 -5.76 16.86
N ILE A 14 1.99 -5.89 16.11
CA ILE A 14 2.16 -6.96 15.11
C ILE A 14 2.03 -8.33 15.78
N ALA A 15 2.71 -8.55 16.90
CA ALA A 15 2.69 -9.83 17.61
C ALA A 15 1.28 -10.21 18.11
N ALA A 16 0.53 -9.23 18.62
CA ALA A 16 -0.86 -9.44 19.04
C ALA A 16 -1.75 -9.84 17.85
N GLU A 17 -1.58 -9.19 16.69
CA GLU A 17 -2.36 -9.49 15.50
C GLU A 17 -1.98 -10.84 14.87
N VAL A 18 -0.69 -11.16 14.81
CA VAL A 18 -0.20 -12.49 14.40
C VAL A 18 -0.83 -13.58 15.27
N ARG A 19 -0.87 -13.39 16.59
CA ARG A 19 -1.50 -14.33 17.52
C ARG A 19 -3.01 -14.46 17.25
N ARG A 20 -3.69 -13.34 17.01
CA ARG A 20 -5.13 -13.30 16.72
C ARG A 20 -5.47 -14.08 15.45
N LEU A 21 -4.75 -13.83 14.34
CA LEU A 21 -4.96 -14.47 13.04
C LEU A 21 -4.54 -15.95 13.04
N ARG A 22 -3.46 -16.29 13.75
CA ARG A 22 -3.07 -17.70 13.96
C ARG A 22 -4.14 -18.49 14.72
N GLY A 23 -4.83 -17.83 15.66
CA GLY A 23 -5.90 -18.41 16.45
C GLY A 23 -5.44 -19.65 17.23
N LYS A 24 -6.11 -20.79 17.02
CA LYS A 24 -5.80 -22.06 17.72
C LYS A 24 -4.65 -22.86 17.09
N ARG A 25 -4.21 -22.52 15.87
CA ARG A 25 -3.11 -23.22 15.17
C ARG A 25 -1.82 -23.03 15.96
N SER A 26 -0.85 -23.94 15.92
CA SER A 26 0.37 -23.81 16.74
C SER A 26 1.36 -22.80 16.17
N ALA A 27 2.30 -22.30 16.99
CA ALA A 27 3.43 -21.51 16.48
C ALA A 27 4.32 -22.32 15.52
N GLN A 28 4.33 -23.66 15.65
CA GLN A 28 5.00 -24.55 14.69
C GLN A 28 4.32 -24.48 13.33
N TRP A 29 2.98 -24.56 13.29
CA TRP A 29 2.22 -24.46 12.04
C TRP A 29 2.55 -23.17 11.27
N LEU A 30 2.63 -22.04 11.97
CA LEU A 30 2.98 -20.77 11.31
C LEU A 30 4.45 -20.75 10.86
N SER A 31 5.37 -21.33 11.64
CA SER A 31 6.77 -21.52 11.24
C SER A 31 6.87 -22.33 9.95
N ASP A 32 6.13 -23.43 9.84
CA ASP A 32 6.13 -24.30 8.67
C ASP A 32 5.59 -23.57 7.43
N ARG A 33 4.49 -22.81 7.59
CA ARG A 33 3.96 -21.95 6.51
C ARG A 33 4.96 -20.92 6.01
N THR A 34 5.71 -20.27 6.90
CA THR A 34 6.75 -19.30 6.48
C THR A 34 7.93 -19.97 5.79
N MET A 35 8.26 -21.21 6.18
CA MET A 35 9.30 -22.02 5.52
C MET A 35 8.88 -22.40 4.09
N GLU A 36 7.61 -22.78 3.88
CA GLU A 36 7.06 -23.06 2.55
C GLU A 36 7.12 -21.84 1.61
N LEU A 37 7.14 -20.62 2.17
CA LEU A 37 7.28 -19.36 1.44
C LEU A 37 8.74 -18.94 1.21
N GLY A 38 9.72 -19.76 1.63
CA GLY A 38 11.14 -19.51 1.41
C GLY A 38 11.82 -18.60 2.45
N HIS A 39 11.12 -18.19 3.51
CA HIS A 39 11.72 -17.43 4.63
C HIS A 39 11.18 -17.90 5.98
N THR A 40 11.90 -18.81 6.63
CA THR A 40 11.45 -19.41 7.90
C THR A 40 11.51 -18.43 9.07
N VAL A 41 10.35 -18.10 9.63
CA VAL A 41 10.23 -17.47 10.95
C VAL A 41 10.05 -18.58 11.98
N THR A 42 11.13 -18.93 12.69
CA THR A 42 11.14 -20.13 13.56
C THR A 42 10.03 -20.09 14.62
N ARG A 43 9.57 -21.27 15.05
CA ARG A 43 8.65 -21.42 16.19
C ARG A 43 9.08 -20.61 17.42
N SER A 44 10.38 -20.59 17.74
CA SER A 44 10.89 -19.83 18.88
C SER A 44 10.68 -18.33 18.68
N VAL A 45 11.03 -17.80 17.50
CA VAL A 45 10.83 -16.40 17.16
C VAL A 45 9.35 -16.00 17.27
N ILE A 46 8.44 -16.80 16.72
CA ILE A 46 7.00 -16.56 16.82
C ILE A 46 6.57 -16.54 18.30
N THR A 47 7.03 -17.50 19.09
CA THR A 47 6.71 -17.59 20.51
C THR A 47 7.30 -16.42 21.31
N ASP A 48 8.50 -15.96 20.97
CA ASP A 48 9.16 -14.84 21.63
C ASP A 48 8.47 -13.51 21.29
N LEU A 49 8.03 -13.34 20.04
CA LEU A 49 7.23 -12.19 19.61
C LEU A 49 5.90 -12.13 20.38
N GLU A 50 5.12 -13.22 20.35
CA GLU A 50 3.80 -13.23 20.97
C GLU A 50 3.80 -13.08 22.49
N ASN A 51 4.87 -13.53 23.16
CA ASN A 51 5.04 -13.33 24.59
C ASN A 51 5.74 -12.00 24.92
N GLY A 52 6.06 -11.19 23.92
CA GLY A 52 6.73 -9.91 24.08
C GLY A 52 8.17 -10.01 24.62
N ARG A 53 8.82 -11.16 24.52
CA ARG A 53 10.26 -11.31 24.84
C ARG A 53 11.12 -10.68 23.75
N ARG A 54 10.71 -10.83 22.49
CA ARG A 54 11.33 -10.14 21.35
C ARG A 54 10.58 -8.85 21.06
N LYS A 55 11.31 -7.74 20.94
CA LYS A 55 10.77 -6.37 20.89
C LYS A 55 10.86 -5.70 19.52
N TYR A 56 11.13 -6.47 18.46
CA TYR A 56 11.24 -5.99 17.10
C TYR A 56 10.75 -7.07 16.13
N VAL A 57 10.26 -6.63 14.97
CA VAL A 57 9.88 -7.46 13.81
C VAL A 57 10.61 -6.89 12.61
N THR A 58 11.30 -7.73 11.84
CA THR A 58 11.97 -7.29 10.61
C THR A 58 10.95 -7.13 9.48
N ILE A 59 11.29 -6.37 8.44
CA ILE A 59 10.42 -6.20 7.27
C ILE A 59 10.18 -7.55 6.56
N ALA A 60 11.21 -8.40 6.46
CA ALA A 60 11.08 -9.74 5.88
C ALA A 60 10.10 -10.60 6.68
N GLU A 61 10.19 -10.58 8.01
CA GLU A 61 9.25 -11.28 8.90
C GLU A 61 7.82 -10.74 8.74
N LEU A 62 7.65 -9.41 8.71
CA LEU A 62 6.32 -8.80 8.53
C LEU A 62 5.65 -9.28 7.23
N ILE A 63 6.39 -9.28 6.12
CA ILE A 63 5.89 -9.69 4.80
C ILE A 63 5.55 -11.17 4.79
N VAL A 64 6.47 -12.05 5.23
CA VAL A 64 6.23 -13.50 5.17
C VAL A 64 5.17 -13.95 6.16
N LEU A 65 5.06 -13.33 7.34
CA LEU A 65 4.01 -13.63 8.31
C LEU A 65 2.64 -13.22 7.76
N ALA A 66 2.56 -12.07 7.08
CA ALA A 66 1.32 -11.63 6.45
C ALA A 66 0.88 -12.61 5.34
N ALA A 67 1.80 -12.99 4.47
CA ALA A 67 1.56 -13.98 3.42
C ALA A 67 1.17 -15.36 4.00
N ALA A 68 1.82 -15.81 5.08
CA ALA A 68 1.50 -17.07 5.75
C ALA A 68 0.13 -17.08 6.44
N LEU A 69 -0.39 -15.90 6.80
CA LEU A 69 -1.66 -15.68 7.49
C LEU A 69 -2.77 -15.16 6.56
N ASP A 70 -2.55 -15.19 5.24
CA ASP A 70 -3.51 -14.73 4.22
C ASP A 70 -4.02 -13.30 4.46
N THR A 71 -3.11 -12.38 4.81
CA THR A 71 -3.41 -10.97 5.07
C THR A 71 -2.38 -10.02 4.44
N TYR A 72 -2.65 -8.72 4.49
CA TYR A 72 -1.72 -7.69 4.04
C TYR A 72 -0.70 -7.33 5.14
N PRO A 73 0.57 -7.04 4.81
CA PRO A 73 1.57 -6.60 5.79
C PRO A 73 1.10 -5.41 6.63
N ILE A 74 0.42 -4.45 5.99
CA ILE A 74 -0.09 -3.26 6.68
C ILE A 74 -1.23 -3.58 7.65
N ALA A 75 -1.98 -4.66 7.42
CA ALA A 75 -3.05 -5.10 8.33
C ALA A 75 -2.49 -5.80 9.59
N LEU A 76 -1.27 -6.33 9.55
CA LEU A 76 -0.55 -6.76 10.76
C LEU A 76 -0.05 -5.56 11.56
N LEU A 77 0.45 -4.53 10.86
CA LEU A 77 0.96 -3.33 11.51
C LEU A 77 -0.16 -2.46 12.07
N TYR A 78 -1.29 -2.29 11.39
CA TYR A 78 -2.46 -1.51 11.82
C TYR A 78 -3.74 -2.34 11.71
N PRO A 79 -4.00 -3.26 12.67
CA PRO A 79 -5.21 -4.07 12.66
C PRO A 79 -6.45 -3.27 13.09
N PRO A 80 -7.66 -3.76 12.75
CA PRO A 80 -8.93 -3.17 13.19
C PRO A 80 -9.02 -2.99 14.72
N PRO A 81 -9.87 -2.06 15.21
CA PRO A 81 -10.76 -1.18 14.44
C PRO A 81 -10.04 0.07 13.92
N TYR A 82 -10.34 0.47 12.68
CA TYR A 82 -9.60 1.53 11.96
C TYR A 82 -9.89 2.98 12.42
N GLY A 83 -10.91 3.17 13.26
CA GLY A 83 -11.23 4.45 13.87
C GLY A 83 -10.39 4.79 15.10
N GLU A 84 -9.62 3.83 15.63
CA GLU A 84 -8.72 4.08 16.76
C GLU A 84 -7.55 4.96 16.38
N LEU A 85 -7.09 5.79 17.32
CA LEU A 85 -5.92 6.62 17.13
C LEU A 85 -4.64 5.81 17.36
N VAL A 86 -3.66 6.02 16.49
CA VAL A 86 -2.32 5.43 16.55
C VAL A 86 -1.25 6.50 16.42
N ARG A 87 -0.15 6.28 17.12
CA ARG A 87 1.04 7.10 16.97
C ARG A 87 1.88 6.58 15.79
N ILE A 88 1.75 7.20 14.62
CA ILE A 88 2.46 6.78 13.38
C ILE A 88 3.97 7.07 13.47
N LEU A 89 4.40 8.10 14.20
CA LEU A 89 5.81 8.41 14.44
C LEU A 89 6.09 8.66 15.92
N PRO A 90 7.32 8.43 16.42
CA PRO A 90 7.64 8.57 17.83
C PRO A 90 7.22 9.91 18.46
N ASN A 91 7.41 11.02 17.73
CA ASN A 91 7.33 12.39 18.22
C ASN A 91 6.40 13.30 17.39
N VAL A 92 5.26 12.82 16.88
CA VAL A 92 4.31 13.65 16.10
C VAL A 92 3.86 14.94 16.85
N ALA A 93 4.11 15.03 18.17
CA ALA A 93 3.87 16.21 19.00
C ALA A 93 4.97 17.31 18.95
N ALA A 94 6.15 17.07 18.35
CA ALA A 94 7.22 18.07 18.33
C ALA A 94 6.94 19.16 17.29
N GLY A 95 6.14 20.17 17.67
CA GLY A 95 5.90 21.39 16.88
C GLY A 95 4.51 21.55 16.26
N ARG A 96 3.53 20.70 16.61
CA ARG A 96 2.13 20.83 16.17
C ARG A 96 1.22 21.15 17.36
N PRO A 97 0.06 21.82 17.14
CA PRO A 97 -0.88 22.14 18.22
C PRO A 97 -1.25 20.88 19.02
N GLU A 98 -1.44 21.08 20.33
CA GLU A 98 -1.74 20.12 21.40
C GLU A 98 -2.74 19.01 21.01
N GLN A 99 -3.61 19.27 20.03
CA GLN A 99 -4.63 18.37 19.49
C GLN A 99 -4.10 17.15 18.71
N LEU A 100 -2.83 17.13 18.26
CA LEU A 100 -2.22 15.93 17.61
C LEU A 100 -1.50 14.99 18.60
N SER A 101 -1.49 15.31 19.89
CA SER A 101 -0.85 14.47 20.92
C SER A 101 -1.51 13.09 21.09
N ALA A 102 -2.77 12.94 20.66
CA ALA A 102 -3.56 11.71 20.76
C ALA A 102 -3.26 10.66 19.65
N GLY A 103 -2.54 11.03 18.58
CA GLY A 103 -2.32 10.17 17.41
C GLY A 103 -3.29 10.46 16.26
N LEU A 104 -3.26 9.61 15.23
CA LEU A 104 -4.07 9.72 14.01
C LEU A 104 -4.91 8.47 13.83
N PRO A 105 -6.08 8.53 13.17
CA PRO A 105 -6.85 7.32 12.86
C PRO A 105 -5.97 6.23 12.22
N LYS A 106 -6.14 4.96 12.59
CA LYS A 106 -5.39 3.86 11.97
C LYS A 106 -5.62 3.80 10.47
N HIS A 107 -6.83 4.13 10.00
CA HIS A 107 -7.12 4.27 8.57
C HIS A 107 -6.16 5.25 7.88
N ASP A 108 -5.92 6.41 8.51
CA ASP A 108 -5.02 7.44 8.00
C ASP A 108 -3.57 6.91 7.85
N ALA A 109 -3.13 6.05 8.77
CA ALA A 109 -1.85 5.37 8.65
C ALA A 109 -1.82 4.38 7.48
N VAL A 110 -2.87 3.57 7.31
CA VAL A 110 -2.97 2.59 6.22
C VAL A 110 -2.93 3.29 4.85
N GLU A 111 -3.65 4.39 4.68
CA GLU A 111 -3.64 5.18 3.44
C GLU A 111 -2.24 5.71 3.11
N TRP A 112 -1.55 6.27 4.09
CA TRP A 112 -0.19 6.79 3.91
C TRP A 112 0.80 5.69 3.50
N PHE A 113 0.76 4.53 4.17
CA PHE A 113 1.61 3.38 3.83
C PHE A 113 1.29 2.77 2.46
N SER A 114 0.06 2.94 1.97
CA SER A 114 -0.40 2.42 0.69
C SER A 114 -0.13 3.39 -0.47
N GLY A 115 0.43 4.57 -0.19
CA GLY A 115 0.73 5.59 -1.20
C GLY A 115 -0.51 6.35 -1.71
N ASN A 116 -1.68 6.11 -1.10
CA ASN A 116 -2.89 6.83 -1.42
C ASN A 116 -2.80 8.28 -0.93
N GLU A 117 -3.42 9.21 -1.66
CA GLU A 117 -3.38 10.61 -1.29
C GLU A 117 -4.04 10.83 0.08
N PRO A 118 -3.31 11.40 1.05
CA PRO A 118 -3.91 12.03 2.19
C PRO A 118 -5.05 12.96 1.73
N THR A 119 -6.26 12.84 2.28
CA THR A 119 -7.25 13.92 2.20
C THR A 119 -6.61 15.26 2.58
N ALA A 120 -7.12 16.42 2.13
CA ALA A 120 -6.53 17.72 2.49
C ALA A 120 -6.34 17.90 4.01
N GLU A 121 -7.23 17.29 4.79
CA GLU A 121 -7.16 17.19 6.26
C GLU A 121 -6.00 16.28 6.72
N MET A 122 -5.85 15.10 6.12
CA MET A 122 -4.72 14.20 6.32
C MET A 122 -3.39 14.84 5.89
N VAL A 123 -3.32 15.60 4.79
CA VAL A 123 -2.11 16.34 4.36
C VAL A 123 -1.66 17.30 5.48
N HIS A 124 -2.59 18.04 6.07
CA HIS A 124 -2.27 18.97 7.17
C HIS A 124 -1.76 18.23 8.42
N ARG A 125 -2.30 17.05 8.72
CA ARG A 125 -1.98 16.26 9.91
C ARG A 125 -0.74 15.37 9.77
N VAL A 126 -0.53 14.81 8.58
CA VAL A 126 0.37 13.68 8.32
C VAL A 126 1.62 14.08 7.58
N VAL A 127 1.70 15.19 6.84
CA VAL A 127 2.93 15.58 6.11
C VAL A 127 4.12 15.61 7.09
N VAL A 128 4.91 14.53 7.04
CA VAL A 128 5.83 14.09 8.09
C VAL A 128 7.09 14.96 8.14
N GLY A 129 7.39 15.67 7.05
CA GLY A 129 8.55 16.57 6.93
C GLY A 129 8.22 17.99 6.46
N GLY A 130 6.95 18.39 6.43
CA GLY A 130 6.49 19.71 5.97
C GLY A 130 6.51 19.96 4.45
N ASP A 131 7.31 19.23 3.68
CA ASP A 131 7.45 19.43 2.23
C ASP A 131 6.42 18.65 1.40
N LYS A 132 5.38 19.36 0.97
CA LYS A 132 4.32 18.78 0.12
C LYS A 132 4.76 18.57 -1.32
N ASN A 133 5.66 19.41 -1.83
CA ASN A 133 6.10 19.32 -3.22
C ASN A 133 7.07 18.16 -3.37
N GLY A 134 8.04 18.04 -2.46
CA GLY A 134 8.92 16.88 -2.40
C GLY A 134 8.17 15.57 -2.21
N LEU A 135 7.07 15.54 -1.43
CA LEU A 135 6.22 14.35 -1.37
C LEU A 135 5.63 14.00 -2.73
N LYS A 136 5.06 14.97 -3.46
CA LYS A 136 4.46 14.75 -4.79
C LYS A 136 5.50 14.22 -5.78
N GLU A 137 6.67 14.85 -5.83
CA GLU A 137 7.78 14.45 -6.70
C GLU A 137 8.26 13.03 -6.38
N ASN A 138 8.49 12.71 -5.09
CA ASN A 138 9.02 11.41 -4.66
C ASN A 138 8.08 10.23 -4.96
N VAL A 139 6.77 10.46 -5.05
CA VAL A 139 5.78 9.39 -5.32
C VAL A 139 5.28 9.40 -6.76
N GLN A 140 5.76 10.32 -7.61
CA GLN A 140 5.25 10.50 -8.98
C GLN A 140 5.37 9.22 -9.81
N ALA A 141 6.55 8.58 -9.81
CA ALA A 141 6.77 7.33 -10.54
C ALA A 141 5.85 6.19 -10.05
N PHE A 142 5.68 6.07 -8.73
CA PHE A 142 4.78 5.08 -8.13
C PHE A 142 3.32 5.33 -8.53
N ARG A 143 2.87 6.60 -8.53
CA ARG A 143 1.52 6.97 -8.96
C ARG A 143 1.28 6.68 -10.43
N ALA A 144 2.23 7.08 -11.28
CA ALA A 144 2.16 6.82 -12.71
C ALA A 144 2.05 5.32 -12.98
N ALA A 145 2.90 4.50 -12.34
CA ALA A 145 2.82 3.04 -12.42
C ALA A 145 1.45 2.47 -11.98
N GLY A 146 0.82 3.07 -10.96
CA GLY A 146 -0.50 2.65 -10.48
C GLY A 146 -1.65 2.95 -11.44
N GLU A 147 -1.55 4.01 -12.25
CA GLU A 147 -2.60 4.42 -13.21
C GLU A 147 -2.57 3.59 -14.50
N ILE A 148 -1.39 3.19 -14.95
CA ILE A 148 -1.15 2.48 -16.22
C ILE A 148 -2.11 1.31 -16.46
N PRO A 149 -2.29 0.33 -15.55
CA PRO A 149 -3.14 -0.85 -15.83
C PRO A 149 -4.60 -0.49 -16.09
N SER A 150 -5.11 0.58 -15.46
CA SER A 150 -6.48 1.03 -15.65
C SER A 150 -6.68 1.66 -17.04
N LEU A 151 -5.68 2.43 -17.50
CA LEU A 151 -5.69 3.07 -18.81
C LEU A 151 -5.40 2.08 -19.93
N GLU A 152 -4.53 1.09 -19.71
CA GLU A 152 -4.32 -0.02 -20.66
C GLU A 152 -5.61 -0.81 -20.90
N ARG A 153 -6.39 -1.06 -19.84
CA ARG A 153 -7.70 -1.70 -19.96
C ARG A 153 -8.67 -0.82 -20.76
N GLN A 154 -8.76 0.47 -20.46
CA GLN A 154 -9.61 1.40 -21.21
C GLN A 154 -9.19 1.51 -22.69
N LEU A 155 -7.89 1.49 -22.98
CA LEU A 155 -7.36 1.50 -24.34
C LEU A 155 -7.75 0.22 -25.09
N ALA A 156 -7.62 -0.94 -24.46
CA ALA A 156 -8.00 -2.22 -25.04
C ALA A 156 -9.52 -2.27 -25.35
N GLU A 157 -10.34 -1.84 -24.39
CA GLU A 157 -11.80 -1.76 -24.54
C GLU A 157 -12.20 -0.78 -25.66
N SER A 158 -11.61 0.41 -25.69
CA SER A 158 -11.87 1.42 -26.73
C SER A 158 -11.41 0.94 -28.11
N SER A 159 -10.25 0.27 -28.19
CA SER A 159 -9.73 -0.28 -29.44
C SER A 159 -10.60 -1.41 -30.00
N ALA A 160 -11.11 -2.29 -29.13
CA ALA A 160 -12.04 -3.33 -29.53
C ALA A 160 -13.37 -2.73 -30.02
N HIS A 161 -13.89 -1.72 -29.32
CA HIS A 161 -15.10 -1.01 -29.73
C HIS A 161 -14.91 -0.31 -31.08
N TYR A 162 -13.79 0.38 -31.26
CA TYR A 162 -13.44 1.02 -32.53
C TYR A 162 -13.42 0.03 -33.69
N ALA A 163 -12.76 -1.13 -33.52
CA ALA A 163 -12.66 -2.15 -34.56
C ALA A 163 -14.03 -2.68 -35.00
N ASP A 164 -14.94 -2.92 -34.05
CA ASP A 164 -16.32 -3.36 -34.33
C ASP A 164 -17.10 -2.28 -35.10
N ARG A 165 -17.09 -1.03 -34.59
CA ARG A 165 -17.79 0.10 -35.22
C ARG A 165 -17.27 0.39 -36.62
N PHE A 166 -15.96 0.42 -36.79
CA PHE A 166 -15.33 0.67 -38.08
C PHE A 166 -15.68 -0.41 -39.10
N THR A 167 -15.71 -1.68 -38.67
CA THR A 167 -16.10 -2.80 -39.54
C THR A 167 -17.57 -2.72 -39.97
N GLN A 168 -18.46 -2.31 -39.05
CA GLN A 168 -19.90 -2.29 -39.30
C GLN A 168 -20.38 -1.04 -40.05
N TYR A 169 -19.81 0.13 -39.77
CA TYR A 169 -20.32 1.43 -40.22
C TYR A 169 -19.31 2.23 -41.06
N GLY A 170 -18.05 1.80 -41.12
CA GLY A 170 -17.00 2.45 -41.91
C GLY A 170 -16.41 3.70 -41.24
N ALA A 171 -15.53 4.37 -41.98
CA ALA A 171 -14.74 5.50 -41.49
C ALA A 171 -15.56 6.78 -41.24
N ASP A 172 -16.71 6.93 -41.90
CA ASP A 172 -17.58 8.11 -41.77
C ASP A 172 -18.49 8.06 -40.54
N ASP A 173 -18.45 6.97 -39.77
CA ASP A 173 -19.22 6.83 -38.53
C ASP A 173 -18.69 7.79 -37.45
N PRO A 174 -19.51 8.72 -36.93
CA PRO A 174 -19.04 9.70 -35.95
C PRO A 174 -18.59 9.06 -34.63
N VAL A 175 -19.14 7.88 -34.28
CA VAL A 175 -18.73 7.15 -33.07
C VAL A 175 -17.35 6.50 -33.28
N ALA A 176 -17.09 5.91 -34.44
CA ALA A 176 -15.75 5.41 -34.80
C ALA A 176 -14.70 6.54 -34.78
N GLY A 177 -15.05 7.73 -35.27
CA GLY A 177 -14.19 8.93 -35.18
C GLY A 177 -13.86 9.32 -33.74
N ALA A 178 -14.87 9.43 -32.86
CA ALA A 178 -14.67 9.76 -31.45
C ALA A 178 -13.84 8.71 -30.70
N LEU A 179 -14.05 7.41 -30.99
CA LEU A 179 -13.27 6.33 -30.39
C LEU A 179 -11.81 6.38 -30.84
N PHE A 180 -11.54 6.72 -32.11
CA PHE A 180 -10.19 6.91 -32.60
C PHE A 180 -9.46 8.04 -31.84
N GLU A 181 -10.11 9.20 -31.67
CA GLU A 181 -9.55 10.31 -30.89
C GLU A 181 -9.27 9.90 -29.43
N GLN A 182 -10.19 9.16 -28.81
CA GLN A 182 -9.99 8.64 -27.46
C GLN A 182 -8.82 7.65 -27.37
N ILE A 183 -8.65 6.76 -28.36
CA ILE A 183 -7.53 5.81 -28.42
C ILE A 183 -6.20 6.55 -28.52
N GLU A 184 -6.10 7.55 -29.38
CA GLU A 184 -4.87 8.33 -29.54
C GLU A 184 -4.54 9.14 -28.28
N PHE A 185 -5.56 9.72 -27.64
CA PHE A 185 -5.39 10.38 -26.34
C PHE A 185 -4.88 9.40 -25.26
N LEU A 186 -5.48 8.22 -25.15
CA LEU A 186 -5.06 7.19 -24.19
C LEU A 186 -3.63 6.70 -24.45
N ARG A 187 -3.25 6.53 -25.73
CA ARG A 187 -1.88 6.15 -26.12
C ARG A 187 -0.86 7.20 -25.72
N GLY A 188 -1.13 8.48 -26.00
CA GLY A 188 -0.28 9.59 -25.58
C GLY A 188 -0.12 9.63 -24.06
N HIS A 189 -1.23 9.57 -23.33
CA HIS A 189 -1.21 9.60 -21.87
C HIS A 189 -0.46 8.39 -21.27
N LEU A 190 -0.65 7.19 -21.82
CA LEU A 190 0.11 6.00 -21.41
C LEU A 190 1.61 6.13 -21.69
N SER A 191 2.00 6.79 -22.79
CA SER A 191 3.40 7.07 -23.10
C SER A 191 4.01 7.96 -22.01
N ASP A 192 3.36 9.08 -21.70
CA ASP A 192 3.82 10.02 -20.67
C ASP A 192 3.92 9.35 -19.29
N LEU A 193 2.93 8.54 -18.92
CA LEU A 193 2.94 7.83 -17.64
C LEU A 193 4.04 6.77 -17.56
N ARG A 194 4.34 6.07 -18.66
CA ARG A 194 5.44 5.08 -18.69
C ARG A 194 6.80 5.75 -18.56
N GLU A 195 7.00 6.89 -19.20
CA GLU A 195 8.18 7.73 -19.01
C GLU A 195 8.30 8.15 -17.53
N MET A 196 7.23 8.72 -16.95
CA MET A 196 7.21 9.11 -15.53
C MET A 196 7.45 7.94 -14.57
N ALA A 197 6.96 6.75 -14.91
CA ALA A 197 7.16 5.53 -14.11
C ALA A 197 8.54 4.90 -14.28
N GLY A 198 9.38 5.39 -15.20
CA GLY A 198 10.68 4.82 -15.53
C GLY A 198 10.57 3.45 -16.22
N MET A 199 9.50 3.21 -16.98
CA MET A 199 9.20 1.94 -17.67
C MET A 199 9.58 1.98 -19.17
N GLU A 200 10.50 2.85 -19.56
CA GLU A 200 11.01 2.90 -20.94
C GLU A 200 11.90 1.68 -21.23
N GLY A 201 11.39 0.67 -21.96
CA GLY A 201 12.22 -0.48 -22.35
C GLY A 201 11.54 -1.71 -22.96
N ASP A 202 10.26 -1.99 -22.70
CA ASP A 202 9.63 -3.26 -23.13
C ASP A 202 8.87 -3.18 -24.47
N GLY A 203 9.34 -2.32 -25.38
CA GLY A 203 8.81 -2.17 -26.74
C GLY A 203 9.63 -2.91 -27.80
N GLY A 204 10.07 -4.14 -27.50
CA GLY A 204 10.75 -5.05 -28.43
C GLY A 204 9.83 -6.11 -28.99
#